data_AF-A0A8H8S0F7-F1
#
_entry.id   AF-A0A8H8S0F7-F1
#
_cell.length_a   1.000
_cell.length_b   1.000
_cell.length_c   1.000
_cell.angle_alpha   90.00
_cell.angle_beta   90.00
_cell.angle_gamma   90.00
#
_symmetry.space_group_name_H-M   'P 1'
#
loop_
_entity.id
_entity.type
_entity.pdbx_description
1 polymer ?
#
loop_
_entity_poly.entity_id
_entity_poly.type
_entity_poly.pdbx_seq_one_letter_code
_entity_poly.pdbx_strand_id
1 'polypeptide(L)'
;MAYLAVLVLVVTLLLVIYAYCPLKEDEIVPVSVNYFFTRHCNADCKFCFHTETSSYKLPLSEAENGLRLLAEAGMKKINFAGGEPFLYPKYLGASCRYCKDDLGLESVSIVSNGTKVTEKWLKEYGSAIDILAISCDSTNPETNKAIGRKDRGSGEAFDNVKSLFQIKEWCQQCGIRFKLNTVVCSLNWEETMADMVQKLDPFRWIVFQVLVVVGENENDARKRNAREFVITDAQYEDFCSRHKHLKCMIPEPNKAMKSSYLLVDEYMRFLDKGDGDEKYRIPSWKLGYRRLLSRFGGTRKNSTIEEYYKFSTPLQLKLLTQMCLSPSQISSSAITPLAANHGLYFLRRDHCGGRSIIRSLSNILHQAEQRPNASTLLEARLHEDMYALTDQVRIATQFSENIVARLTGREPVTFEGKPTTFAECYERIETVLKRLNEADKDVVNENSDILGTTQVGPGKTIEMSGAAYAHSIALPNIYFHSVTAYGILRKGGVPLGKKDYYVGFFPQQLAGNQ
;
A
#
# COMPACT_ATOMS: atom_id res chain seq x y z
N MET A 1 31.05 40.49 25.58
CA MET A 1 29.76 40.59 26.31
C MET A 1 28.56 40.64 25.37
N ALA A 2 28.49 41.56 24.39
CA ALA A 2 27.35 41.65 23.45
C ALA A 2 27.12 40.40 22.60
N TYR A 3 28.19 39.78 22.07
CA TYR A 3 28.09 38.54 21.28
C TYR A 3 27.56 37.34 22.07
N LEU A 4 27.91 37.25 23.36
CA LEU A 4 27.46 36.13 24.21
C LEU A 4 25.97 36.27 24.54
N ALA A 5 25.49 37.51 24.75
CA ALA A 5 24.07 37.77 24.97
C ALA A 5 23.21 37.47 23.75
N VAL A 6 23.69 37.82 22.54
CA VAL A 6 23.00 37.49 21.28
C VAL A 6 22.98 35.97 21.04
N LEU A 7 24.09 35.27 21.32
CA LEU A 7 24.16 33.82 21.16
C LEU A 7 23.19 33.10 22.11
N VAL A 8 23.12 33.52 23.38
CA VAL A 8 22.17 32.96 24.34
C VAL A 8 20.73 33.20 23.89
N LEU A 9 20.41 34.41 23.43
CA LEU A 9 19.06 34.74 22.95
C LEU A 9 18.64 33.89 21.75
N VAL A 10 19.54 33.69 20.78
CA VAL A 10 19.31 32.87 19.59
C VAL A 10 19.13 31.40 19.96
N VAL A 11 19.98 30.87 20.86
CA VAL A 11 19.88 29.47 21.31
C VAL A 11 18.59 29.24 22.10
N THR A 12 18.20 30.17 22.98
CA THR A 12 16.93 30.08 23.71
C THR A 12 15.73 30.14 22.75
N LEU A 13 15.77 31.03 21.74
CA LEU A 13 14.72 31.11 20.73
C LEU A 13 14.62 29.83 19.89
N LEU A 14 15.75 29.25 19.50
CA LEU A 14 15.81 27.97 18.77
C LEU A 14 15.31 26.80 19.61
N LEU A 15 15.60 26.78 20.92
CA LEU A 15 15.09 25.76 21.84
C LEU A 15 13.58 25.90 22.07
N VAL A 16 13.06 27.13 22.13
CA VAL A 16 11.61 27.38 22.20
C VAL A 16 10.93 26.98 20.89
N ILE A 17 11.51 27.32 19.73
CA ILE A 17 11.01 26.88 18.43
C ILE A 17 11.04 25.36 18.34
N TYR A 18 12.12 24.70 18.77
CA TYR A 18 12.23 23.23 18.78
C TYR A 18 11.23 22.57 19.73
N ALA A 19 11.00 23.14 20.91
CA ALA A 19 10.04 22.64 21.89
C ALA A 19 8.56 22.85 21.46
N TYR A 20 8.30 23.84 20.59
CA TYR A 20 6.96 24.16 20.09
C TYR A 20 6.73 23.81 18.61
N CYS A 21 7.73 23.27 17.89
CA CYS A 21 7.54 22.80 16.53
C CYS A 21 6.93 21.40 16.59
N PRO A 22 5.65 21.21 16.22
CA PRO A 22 5.05 19.90 16.23
C PRO A 22 5.81 19.02 15.23
N LEU A 23 6.39 17.91 15.72
CA LEU A 23 6.89 16.84 14.87
C LEU A 23 5.79 16.52 13.84
N LYS A 24 6.08 16.71 12.55
CA LYS A 24 5.17 16.34 11.46
C LYS A 24 5.06 14.82 11.47
N GLU A 25 4.02 14.30 12.13
CA GLU A 25 3.66 12.89 12.08
C GLU A 25 3.38 12.51 10.61
N ASP A 26 3.88 11.35 10.16
CA ASP A 26 3.56 10.80 8.85
C ASP A 26 2.03 10.70 8.72
N GLU A 27 1.45 11.53 7.86
CA GLU A 27 -0.01 11.68 7.74
C GLU A 27 -0.60 10.41 7.10
N ILE A 28 -1.25 9.57 7.91
CA ILE A 28 -1.91 8.35 7.43
C ILE A 28 -3.09 8.75 6.54
N VAL A 29 -3.09 8.33 5.28
CA VAL A 29 -4.21 8.53 4.35
C VAL A 29 -5.11 7.29 4.37
N PRO A 30 -6.40 7.40 4.74
CA PRO A 30 -7.31 6.26 4.90
C PRO A 30 -7.87 5.77 3.55
N VAL A 31 -7.02 5.29 2.63
CA VAL A 31 -7.42 4.95 1.25
C VAL A 31 -8.63 4.01 1.18
N SER A 32 -8.70 3.01 2.07
CA SER A 32 -9.81 2.06 2.18
C SER A 32 -10.28 1.93 3.63
N VAL A 33 -11.56 2.18 3.87
CA VAL A 33 -12.17 2.15 5.22
C VAL A 33 -13.24 1.07 5.30
N ASN A 34 -13.30 0.35 6.42
CA ASN A 34 -14.40 -0.56 6.73
C ASN A 34 -15.27 0.09 7.80
N TYR A 35 -16.50 0.45 7.45
CA TYR A 35 -17.44 1.08 8.37
C TYR A 35 -18.47 0.06 8.85
N PHE A 36 -18.35 -0.31 10.13
CA PHE A 36 -19.27 -1.15 10.86
C PHE A 36 -20.35 -0.28 11.51
N PHE A 37 -21.29 0.21 10.71
CA PHE A 37 -22.27 1.21 11.16
C PHE A 37 -23.31 0.67 12.16
N THR A 38 -23.36 -0.63 12.38
CA THR A 38 -24.24 -1.30 13.34
C THR A 38 -23.59 -2.56 13.86
N ARG A 39 -23.89 -2.92 15.11
CA ARG A 39 -23.51 -4.21 15.71
C ARG A 39 -24.65 -5.22 15.75
N HIS A 40 -25.87 -4.80 15.42
CA HIS A 40 -27.05 -5.67 15.38
C HIS A 40 -26.94 -6.66 14.23
N CYS A 41 -27.15 -7.95 14.52
CA CYS A 41 -27.04 -9.04 13.56
C CYS A 41 -28.11 -10.10 13.85
N ASN A 42 -28.73 -10.64 12.80
CA ASN A 42 -29.66 -11.77 12.90
C ASN A 42 -28.95 -13.14 12.95
N ALA A 43 -27.63 -13.18 12.70
CA ALA A 43 -26.83 -14.40 12.77
C ALA A 43 -26.18 -14.60 14.14
N ASP A 44 -25.94 -15.87 14.52
CA ASP A 44 -25.37 -16.26 15.81
C ASP A 44 -23.94 -16.81 15.74
N CYS A 45 -23.14 -16.34 14.78
CA CYS A 45 -21.80 -16.90 14.52
C CYS A 45 -20.94 -16.88 15.79
N LYS A 46 -20.43 -18.05 16.19
CA LYS A 46 -19.75 -18.27 17.49
C LYS A 46 -18.37 -17.62 17.57
N PHE A 47 -17.70 -17.43 16.43
CA PHE A 47 -16.42 -16.73 16.34
C PHE A 47 -16.54 -15.24 16.00
N CYS A 48 -17.75 -14.66 15.94
CA CYS A 48 -17.95 -13.29 15.47
C CYS A 48 -17.03 -12.30 16.21
N PHE A 49 -16.23 -11.53 15.46
CA PHE A 49 -15.25 -10.57 15.99
C PHE A 49 -15.77 -9.14 16.13
N HIS A 50 -17.05 -8.91 15.81
CA HIS A 50 -17.72 -7.61 15.85
C HIS A 50 -19.12 -7.82 16.42
N THR A 51 -19.13 -8.13 17.71
CA THR A 51 -20.29 -8.65 18.42
C THR A 51 -21.30 -7.55 18.74
N GLU A 52 -22.54 -7.94 19.02
CA GLU A 52 -23.65 -7.04 19.33
C GLU A 52 -23.53 -6.39 20.72
N THR A 53 -22.46 -5.66 20.99
CA THR A 53 -22.20 -4.98 22.28
C THR A 53 -22.95 -3.66 22.43
N SER A 54 -23.53 -3.15 21.34
CA SER A 54 -24.33 -1.91 21.31
C SER A 54 -25.49 -2.06 20.33
N SER A 55 -26.60 -1.38 20.62
CA SER A 55 -27.72 -1.19 19.69
C SER A 55 -27.64 0.17 18.96
N TYR A 56 -26.60 0.96 19.25
CA TYR A 56 -26.44 2.28 18.67
C TYR A 56 -26.19 2.22 17.16
N LYS A 57 -26.78 3.18 16.47
CA LYS A 57 -26.54 3.45 15.05
C LYS A 57 -26.56 4.95 14.88
N LEU A 58 -25.49 5.49 14.30
CA LEU A 58 -25.38 6.92 14.03
C LEU A 58 -26.56 7.39 13.14
N PRO A 59 -27.14 8.59 13.38
CA PRO A 59 -28.10 9.18 12.45
C PRO A 59 -27.47 9.36 11.06
N LEU A 60 -28.28 9.25 10.01
CA LEU A 60 -27.76 9.24 8.63
C LEU A 60 -26.98 10.52 8.30
N SER A 61 -27.51 11.69 8.67
CA SER A 61 -26.85 12.99 8.44
C SER A 61 -25.49 13.10 9.13
N GLU A 62 -25.35 12.54 10.34
CA GLU A 62 -24.08 12.52 11.07
C GLU A 62 -23.09 11.54 10.44
N ALA A 63 -23.58 10.39 9.96
CA ALA A 63 -22.76 9.43 9.24
C ALA A 63 -22.29 9.97 7.89
N GLU A 64 -23.14 10.64 7.13
CA GLU A 64 -22.77 11.33 5.88
C GLU A 64 -21.67 12.37 6.15
N ASN A 65 -21.81 13.15 7.23
CA ASN A 65 -20.77 14.09 7.63
C ASN A 65 -19.42 13.40 7.94
N GLY A 66 -19.43 12.28 8.66
CA GLY A 66 -18.19 11.54 8.93
C GLY A 66 -17.59 10.87 7.69
N LEU A 67 -18.43 10.37 6.76
CA LEU A 67 -17.99 9.82 5.47
C LEU A 67 -17.34 10.91 4.60
N ARG A 68 -17.93 12.11 4.56
CA ARG A 68 -17.34 13.28 3.88
C ARG A 68 -15.98 13.62 4.46
N LEU A 69 -15.86 13.67 5.78
CA LEU A 69 -14.58 13.96 6.45
C LEU A 69 -13.51 12.89 6.16
N LEU A 70 -13.89 11.62 6.07
CA LEU A 70 -12.99 10.54 5.63
C LEU A 70 -12.57 10.71 4.16
N ALA A 71 -13.49 11.10 3.28
CA ALA A 71 -13.18 11.38 1.88
C ALA A 71 -12.22 12.58 1.73
N GLU A 72 -12.46 13.66 2.47
CA GLU A 72 -11.55 14.83 2.56
C GLU A 72 -10.17 14.49 3.12
N ALA A 73 -10.09 13.46 3.97
CA ALA A 73 -8.83 12.91 4.45
C ALA A 73 -8.12 12.01 3.42
N GLY A 74 -8.75 11.69 2.29
CA GLY A 74 -8.19 10.92 1.18
C GLY A 74 -8.72 9.48 1.06
N MET A 75 -9.86 9.18 1.70
CA MET A 75 -10.57 7.91 1.45
C MET A 75 -11.06 7.84 0.01
N LYS A 76 -10.76 6.70 -0.64
CA LYS A 76 -11.19 6.39 -2.01
C LYS A 76 -12.14 5.20 -2.07
N LYS A 77 -12.11 4.34 -1.05
CA LYS A 77 -12.88 3.09 -1.00
C LYS A 77 -13.55 2.94 0.35
N ILE A 78 -14.82 2.57 0.35
CA ILE A 78 -15.59 2.28 1.55
C ILE A 78 -16.15 0.86 1.48
N ASN A 79 -16.08 0.15 2.60
CA ASN A 79 -16.73 -1.14 2.78
C ASN A 79 -17.72 -1.05 3.94
N PHE A 80 -19.01 -1.14 3.64
CA PHE A 80 -20.06 -1.23 4.66
C PHE A 80 -20.15 -2.66 5.18
N ALA A 81 -19.86 -2.81 6.48
CA ALA A 81 -19.94 -4.06 7.22
C ALA A 81 -20.71 -3.82 8.53
N GLY A 82 -20.57 -4.71 9.52
CA GLY A 82 -21.25 -4.56 10.81
C GLY A 82 -21.64 -5.90 11.41
N GLY A 83 -22.73 -5.87 12.18
CA GLY A 83 -23.49 -7.05 12.52
C GLY A 83 -24.12 -7.66 11.27
N GLU A 84 -25.24 -7.10 10.79
CA GLU A 84 -25.77 -7.37 9.44
C GLU A 84 -26.30 -6.07 8.79
N PRO A 85 -25.62 -5.53 7.75
CA PRO A 85 -26.02 -4.29 7.10
C PRO A 85 -27.45 -4.26 6.55
N PHE A 86 -27.92 -5.37 5.99
CA PHE A 86 -29.24 -5.44 5.35
C PHE A 86 -30.41 -5.44 6.34
N LEU A 87 -30.16 -5.42 7.66
CA LEU A 87 -31.19 -5.11 8.66
C LEU A 87 -31.63 -3.64 8.61
N TYR A 88 -30.84 -2.76 7.97
CA TYR A 88 -31.14 -1.34 7.83
C TYR A 88 -31.12 -0.90 6.35
N PRO A 89 -31.99 -1.47 5.50
CA PRO A 89 -31.86 -1.36 4.04
C PRO A 89 -31.92 0.08 3.52
N LYS A 90 -32.82 0.92 4.07
CA LYS A 90 -32.91 2.33 3.66
C LYS A 90 -31.68 3.14 4.04
N TYR A 91 -31.15 2.90 5.24
CA TYR A 91 -29.95 3.58 5.73
C TYR A 91 -28.71 3.17 4.93
N LEU A 92 -28.54 1.86 4.70
CA LEU A 92 -27.46 1.29 3.91
C LEU A 92 -27.49 1.85 2.49
N GLY A 93 -28.66 1.83 1.85
CA GLY A 93 -28.83 2.28 0.48
C GLY A 93 -28.56 3.78 0.31
N ALA A 94 -29.06 4.61 1.23
CA ALA A 94 -28.76 6.04 1.25
C ALA A 94 -27.26 6.31 1.45
N SER A 95 -26.61 5.59 2.37
CA SER A 95 -25.16 5.71 2.61
C SER A 95 -24.34 5.31 1.38
N CYS A 96 -24.76 4.26 0.65
CA CYS A 96 -24.08 3.84 -0.58
C CYS A 96 -24.19 4.90 -1.68
N ARG A 97 -25.40 5.46 -1.90
CA ARG A 97 -25.60 6.56 -2.85
C ARG A 97 -24.77 7.79 -2.47
N TYR A 98 -24.80 8.20 -1.21
CA TYR A 98 -23.99 9.31 -0.75
C TYR A 98 -22.49 9.11 -1.05
N CYS A 99 -21.96 7.93 -0.77
CA CYS A 99 -20.58 7.60 -1.08
C CYS A 99 -20.27 7.57 -2.58
N LYS A 100 -21.18 7.06 -3.42
CA LYS A 100 -20.93 6.91 -4.86
C LYS A 100 -21.20 8.19 -5.63
N ASP A 101 -22.37 8.77 -5.43
CA ASP A 101 -22.94 9.83 -6.23
C ASP A 101 -22.46 11.21 -5.73
N ASP A 102 -22.48 11.45 -4.42
CA ASP A 102 -22.11 12.75 -3.83
C ASP A 102 -20.61 12.87 -3.56
N LEU A 103 -19.97 11.83 -3.00
CA LEU A 103 -18.53 11.84 -2.68
C LEU A 103 -17.63 11.36 -3.82
N GLY A 104 -18.19 10.72 -4.85
CA GLY A 104 -17.42 10.24 -6.00
C GLY A 104 -16.38 9.16 -5.65
N LEU A 105 -16.64 8.32 -4.64
CA LEU A 105 -15.69 7.28 -4.24
C LEU A 105 -15.45 6.27 -5.38
N GLU A 106 -14.19 5.87 -5.55
CA GLU A 106 -13.76 4.91 -6.57
C GLU A 106 -14.41 3.54 -6.39
N SER A 107 -14.69 3.14 -5.14
CA SER A 107 -15.33 1.86 -4.83
C SER A 107 -16.21 1.93 -3.58
N VAL A 108 -17.45 1.46 -3.72
CA VAL A 108 -18.39 1.19 -2.63
C VAL A 108 -18.66 -0.31 -2.57
N SER A 109 -18.37 -0.92 -1.43
CA SER A 109 -18.61 -2.36 -1.22
C SER A 109 -19.42 -2.65 0.03
N ILE A 110 -20.05 -3.82 0.06
CA ILE A 110 -20.85 -4.29 1.21
C ILE A 110 -20.41 -5.71 1.56
N VAL A 111 -20.30 -6.02 2.85
CA VAL A 111 -20.15 -7.39 3.37
C VAL A 111 -21.44 -7.77 4.13
N SER A 112 -22.05 -8.89 3.75
CA SER A 112 -23.31 -9.37 4.34
C SER A 112 -23.29 -10.88 4.57
N ASN A 113 -24.14 -11.37 5.46
CA ASN A 113 -24.49 -12.78 5.60
C ASN A 113 -25.47 -13.26 4.51
N GLY A 114 -26.04 -12.36 3.70
CA GLY A 114 -26.91 -12.67 2.57
C GLY A 114 -28.40 -12.83 2.90
N THR A 115 -28.76 -13.10 4.16
CA THR A 115 -30.11 -13.53 4.55
C THR A 115 -31.21 -12.48 4.39
N LYS A 116 -30.84 -11.20 4.30
CA LYS A 116 -31.76 -10.06 4.14
C LYS A 116 -31.55 -9.32 2.82
N VAL A 117 -30.71 -9.84 1.94
CA VAL A 117 -30.52 -9.31 0.59
C VAL A 117 -31.78 -9.63 -0.23
N THR A 118 -32.29 -8.64 -0.96
CA THR A 118 -33.45 -8.82 -1.83
C THR A 118 -33.18 -8.24 -3.21
N GLU A 119 -33.75 -8.86 -4.25
CA GLU A 119 -33.70 -8.37 -5.62
C GLU A 119 -34.17 -6.91 -5.74
N LYS A 120 -35.28 -6.58 -5.05
CA LYS A 120 -35.86 -5.23 -5.05
C LYS A 120 -34.82 -4.19 -4.59
N TRP A 121 -34.10 -4.49 -3.51
CA TRP A 121 -33.10 -3.57 -2.99
C TRP A 121 -31.92 -3.42 -3.95
N LEU A 122 -31.45 -4.51 -4.56
CA LEU A 122 -30.38 -4.45 -5.56
C LEU A 122 -30.79 -3.67 -6.82
N LYS A 123 -32.03 -3.79 -7.26
CA LYS A 123 -32.56 -2.96 -8.37
C LYS A 123 -32.65 -1.48 -8.00
N GLU A 124 -32.95 -1.16 -6.75
CA GLU A 124 -33.11 0.23 -6.29
C GLU A 124 -31.77 0.93 -6.01
N TYR A 125 -30.76 0.21 -5.49
CA TYR A 125 -29.50 0.79 -5.03
C TYR A 125 -28.26 0.27 -5.76
N GLY A 126 -28.40 -0.72 -6.64
CA GLY A 126 -27.28 -1.46 -7.24
C GLY A 126 -26.33 -0.59 -8.06
N SER A 127 -26.82 0.49 -8.67
CA SER A 127 -25.97 1.45 -9.41
C SER A 127 -24.92 2.13 -8.53
N ALA A 128 -25.16 2.21 -7.21
CA ALA A 128 -24.25 2.82 -6.25
C ALA A 128 -23.23 1.83 -5.64
N ILE A 129 -23.20 0.58 -6.11
CA ILE A 129 -22.47 -0.52 -5.46
C ILE A 129 -21.55 -1.21 -6.47
N ASP A 130 -20.25 -1.26 -6.18
CA ASP A 130 -19.28 -1.91 -7.04
C ASP A 130 -19.10 -3.39 -6.70
N ILE A 131 -19.21 -3.73 -5.41
CA ILE A 131 -18.94 -5.09 -4.89
C ILE A 131 -19.96 -5.46 -3.80
N LEU A 132 -20.60 -6.61 -3.94
CA LEU A 132 -21.35 -7.26 -2.87
C LEU A 132 -20.63 -8.55 -2.45
N ALA A 133 -20.18 -8.60 -1.21
CA ALA A 133 -19.50 -9.74 -0.62
C ALA A 133 -20.44 -10.51 0.31
N ILE A 134 -20.65 -11.79 0.04
CA ILE A 134 -21.46 -12.66 0.89
C ILE A 134 -20.56 -13.59 1.69
N SER A 135 -20.85 -13.70 2.98
CA SER A 135 -20.14 -14.58 3.91
C SER A 135 -20.74 -15.97 3.89
N CYS A 136 -19.94 -16.97 3.55
CA CYS A 136 -20.31 -18.38 3.59
C CYS A 136 -19.09 -19.19 4.03
N ASP A 137 -19.23 -19.90 5.14
CA ASP A 137 -18.11 -20.60 5.75
C ASP A 137 -18.10 -22.10 5.44
N SER A 138 -19.22 -22.66 5.00
CA SER A 138 -19.33 -24.08 4.66
C SER A 138 -20.43 -24.32 3.64
N THR A 139 -20.25 -25.36 2.82
CA THR A 139 -21.31 -25.91 1.95
C THR A 139 -22.23 -26.87 2.69
N ASN A 140 -21.86 -27.31 3.89
CA ASN A 140 -22.62 -28.23 4.73
C ASN A 140 -23.53 -27.45 5.71
N PRO A 141 -24.87 -27.63 5.65
CA PRO A 141 -25.80 -26.98 6.58
C PRO A 141 -25.51 -27.25 8.06
N GLU A 142 -25.08 -28.47 8.41
CA GLU A 142 -24.79 -28.82 9.81
C GLU A 142 -23.51 -28.14 10.30
N THR A 143 -22.47 -28.04 9.47
CA THR A 143 -21.27 -27.26 9.79
C THR A 143 -21.63 -25.78 10.00
N ASN A 144 -22.44 -25.20 9.10
CA ASN A 144 -22.93 -23.82 9.24
C ASN A 144 -23.71 -23.63 10.56
N LYS A 145 -24.59 -24.56 10.91
CA LYS A 145 -25.35 -24.55 12.16
C LYS A 145 -24.42 -24.61 13.38
N ALA A 146 -23.42 -25.49 13.35
CA ALA A 146 -22.44 -25.65 14.41
C ALA A 146 -21.56 -24.40 14.60
N ILE A 147 -21.17 -23.75 13.49
CA ILE A 147 -20.50 -22.44 13.45
C ILE A 147 -21.40 -21.32 14.02
N GLY A 148 -22.72 -21.46 13.90
CA GLY A 148 -23.68 -20.42 14.28
C GLY A 148 -24.12 -19.52 13.12
N ARG A 149 -23.91 -19.93 11.86
CA ARG A 149 -24.55 -19.35 10.66
C ARG A 149 -26.04 -19.76 10.60
N LYS A 150 -26.77 -19.35 11.63
CA LYS A 150 -28.18 -19.65 11.87
C LYS A 150 -28.89 -18.39 12.34
N ASP A 151 -30.21 -18.36 12.15
CA ASP A 151 -31.05 -17.26 12.61
C ASP A 151 -31.18 -17.30 14.14
N ARG A 152 -31.01 -16.15 14.80
CA ARG A 152 -31.09 -16.07 16.27
C ARG A 152 -32.49 -16.31 16.82
N GLY A 153 -33.53 -16.00 16.06
CA GLY A 153 -34.91 -16.15 16.50
C GLY A 153 -35.38 -17.59 16.39
N SER A 154 -35.31 -18.14 15.17
CA SER A 154 -35.79 -19.50 14.88
C SER A 154 -34.77 -20.60 15.23
N GLY A 155 -33.48 -20.28 15.29
CA GLY A 155 -32.41 -21.27 15.45
C GLY A 155 -32.12 -22.07 14.19
N GLU A 156 -32.87 -21.84 13.10
CA GLU A 156 -32.71 -22.53 11.83
C GLU A 156 -31.42 -22.13 11.15
N ALA A 157 -30.72 -23.12 10.61
CA ALA A 157 -29.52 -22.89 9.82
C ALA A 157 -29.87 -22.06 8.59
N PHE A 158 -29.00 -21.13 8.21
CA PHE A 158 -29.20 -20.43 6.96
C PHE A 158 -28.99 -21.40 5.79
N ASP A 159 -29.93 -21.44 4.84
CA ASP A 159 -29.70 -22.04 3.51
C ASP A 159 -28.83 -21.08 2.69
N ASN A 160 -27.56 -20.97 3.11
CA ASN A 160 -26.61 -20.03 2.54
C ASN A 160 -26.32 -20.38 1.08
N VAL A 161 -26.22 -21.66 0.74
CA VAL A 161 -25.77 -22.09 -0.60
C VAL A 161 -26.79 -21.70 -1.66
N LYS A 162 -28.09 -21.99 -1.46
CA LYS A 162 -29.11 -21.59 -2.44
C LYS A 162 -29.20 -20.07 -2.57
N SER A 163 -29.14 -19.37 -1.44
CA SER A 163 -29.20 -17.90 -1.40
C SER A 163 -28.01 -17.26 -2.11
N LEU A 164 -26.81 -17.86 -2.05
CA LEU A 164 -25.61 -17.36 -2.74
C LEU A 164 -25.81 -17.32 -4.26
N PHE A 165 -26.31 -18.40 -4.87
CA PHE A 165 -26.53 -18.45 -6.31
C PHE A 165 -27.59 -17.43 -6.76
N GLN A 166 -28.66 -17.28 -5.98
CA GLN A 166 -29.68 -16.28 -6.24
C GLN A 166 -29.13 -14.84 -6.16
N ILE A 167 -28.37 -14.53 -5.11
CA ILE A 167 -27.75 -13.21 -4.95
C ILE A 167 -26.72 -12.94 -6.07
N LYS A 168 -25.96 -13.95 -6.48
CA LYS A 168 -25.02 -13.86 -7.59
C LYS A 168 -25.73 -13.50 -8.90
N GLU A 169 -26.86 -14.13 -9.19
CA GLU A 169 -27.67 -13.83 -10.37
C GLU A 169 -28.18 -12.37 -10.33
N TRP A 170 -28.72 -11.92 -9.19
CA TRP A 170 -29.15 -10.53 -9.03
C TRP A 170 -27.98 -9.54 -9.18
N CYS A 171 -26.80 -9.87 -8.65
CA CYS A 171 -25.61 -9.05 -8.82
C CYS A 171 -25.23 -8.90 -10.31
N GLN A 172 -25.29 -9.99 -11.08
CA GLN A 172 -25.02 -9.96 -12.52
C GLN A 172 -26.00 -9.05 -13.25
N GLN A 173 -27.30 -9.13 -12.93
CA GLN A 173 -28.33 -8.28 -13.54
C GLN A 173 -28.14 -6.79 -13.23
N CYS A 174 -27.57 -6.46 -12.07
CA CYS A 174 -27.32 -5.08 -11.64
C CYS A 174 -25.89 -4.58 -11.95
N GLY A 175 -25.04 -5.38 -12.60
CA GLY A 175 -23.64 -5.00 -12.87
C GLY A 175 -22.73 -4.96 -11.63
N ILE A 176 -23.14 -5.60 -10.53
CA ILE A 176 -22.40 -5.65 -9.26
C ILE A 176 -21.43 -6.82 -9.27
N ARG A 177 -20.18 -6.61 -8.85
CA ARG A 177 -19.22 -7.70 -8.74
C ARG A 177 -19.47 -8.52 -7.48
N PHE A 178 -19.75 -9.81 -7.67
CA PHE A 178 -20.01 -10.73 -6.57
C PHE A 178 -18.71 -11.28 -5.95
N LYS A 179 -18.56 -11.11 -4.63
CA LYS A 179 -17.43 -11.58 -3.83
C LYS A 179 -17.88 -12.63 -2.81
N LEU A 180 -17.04 -13.61 -2.55
CA LEU A 180 -17.26 -14.61 -1.51
C LEU A 180 -16.26 -14.38 -0.37
N ASN A 181 -16.72 -14.48 0.88
CA ASN A 181 -15.87 -14.47 2.06
C ASN A 181 -16.10 -15.76 2.87
N THR A 182 -15.03 -16.38 3.33
CA THR A 182 -15.05 -17.60 4.15
C THR A 182 -14.10 -17.43 5.32
N VAL A 183 -14.55 -17.76 6.53
CA VAL A 183 -13.69 -17.89 7.71
C VAL A 183 -13.40 -19.37 7.95
N VAL A 184 -12.12 -19.73 7.86
CA VAL A 184 -11.64 -21.08 8.13
C VAL A 184 -11.39 -21.25 9.63
N CYS A 185 -12.02 -22.26 10.22
CA CYS A 185 -12.02 -22.58 11.63
C CYS A 185 -11.95 -24.10 11.86
N SER A 186 -11.96 -24.52 13.13
CA SER A 186 -11.83 -25.91 13.55
C SER A 186 -12.90 -26.84 12.96
N LEU A 187 -14.03 -26.30 12.50
CA LEU A 187 -15.16 -27.06 11.97
C LEU A 187 -15.16 -27.23 10.44
N ASN A 188 -14.39 -26.45 9.68
CA ASN A 188 -14.45 -26.45 8.21
C ASN A 188 -13.09 -26.54 7.51
N TRP A 189 -11.96 -26.55 8.24
CA TRP A 189 -10.63 -26.57 7.63
C TRP A 189 -10.33 -27.83 6.80
N GLU A 190 -11.05 -28.94 7.03
CA GLU A 190 -10.98 -30.17 6.24
C GLU A 190 -11.92 -30.19 5.03
N GLU A 191 -12.85 -29.24 4.93
CA GLU A 191 -13.82 -29.21 3.83
C GLU A 191 -13.18 -28.84 2.49
N THR A 192 -13.83 -29.27 1.41
CA THR A 192 -13.60 -28.71 0.07
C THR A 192 -14.83 -27.91 -0.36
N MET A 193 -14.60 -26.67 -0.78
CA MET A 193 -15.61 -25.77 -1.33
C MET A 193 -15.44 -25.59 -2.84
N ALA A 194 -14.50 -26.32 -3.46
CA ALA A 194 -14.06 -26.07 -4.83
C ALA A 194 -15.22 -26.12 -5.84
N ASP A 195 -16.06 -27.14 -5.78
CA ASP A 195 -17.19 -27.30 -6.71
C ASP A 195 -18.19 -26.14 -6.61
N MET A 196 -18.50 -25.70 -5.39
CA MET A 196 -19.41 -24.55 -5.19
C MET A 196 -18.77 -23.27 -5.72
N VAL A 197 -17.49 -23.02 -5.37
CA VAL A 197 -16.78 -21.80 -5.78
C VAL A 197 -16.63 -21.73 -7.29
N GLN A 198 -16.31 -22.84 -7.96
CA GLN A 198 -16.23 -22.90 -9.42
C GLN A 198 -17.57 -22.60 -10.08
N LYS A 199 -18.68 -23.15 -9.56
CA LYS A 199 -20.02 -22.89 -10.07
C LYS A 199 -20.48 -21.46 -9.82
N LEU A 200 -20.14 -20.89 -8.66
CA LEU A 200 -20.54 -19.55 -8.25
C LEU A 200 -19.75 -18.45 -9.00
N ASP A 201 -18.53 -18.78 -9.42
CA ASP A 201 -17.59 -17.90 -10.13
C ASP A 201 -17.53 -16.49 -9.52
N PRO A 202 -17.15 -16.36 -8.24
CA PRO A 202 -16.96 -15.05 -7.63
C PRO A 202 -15.73 -14.39 -8.25
N PHE A 203 -15.76 -13.06 -8.47
CA PHE A 203 -14.57 -12.36 -8.97
C PHE A 203 -13.40 -12.45 -7.98
N ARG A 204 -13.73 -12.67 -6.70
CA ARG A 204 -12.80 -12.84 -5.61
C ARG A 204 -13.43 -13.68 -4.50
N TRP A 205 -12.68 -14.64 -4.00
CA TRP A 205 -13.00 -15.43 -2.82
C TRP A 205 -11.93 -15.16 -1.75
N ILE A 206 -12.28 -14.43 -0.69
CA ILE A 206 -11.38 -14.20 0.44
C ILE A 206 -11.54 -15.31 1.46
N VAL A 207 -10.42 -15.90 1.84
CA VAL A 207 -10.35 -16.99 2.80
C VAL A 207 -9.60 -16.49 4.03
N PHE A 208 -10.33 -16.12 5.07
CA PHE A 208 -9.77 -15.65 6.33
C PHE A 208 -9.44 -16.83 7.24
N GLN A 209 -8.31 -16.77 7.94
CA GLN A 209 -8.11 -17.61 9.13
C GLN A 209 -8.99 -17.06 10.27
N VAL A 210 -9.59 -17.89 11.11
CA VAL A 210 -10.35 -17.38 12.26
C VAL A 210 -9.46 -16.54 13.20
N LEU A 211 -9.98 -15.38 13.62
CA LEU A 211 -9.26 -14.39 14.41
C LEU A 211 -9.87 -14.22 15.80
N VAL A 212 -9.01 -14.24 16.81
CA VAL A 212 -9.33 -13.85 18.18
C VAL A 212 -9.05 -12.34 18.35
N VAL A 213 -10.05 -11.60 18.82
CA VAL A 213 -10.04 -10.15 19.01
C VAL A 213 -10.42 -9.84 20.46
N VAL A 214 -9.53 -9.13 21.15
CA VAL A 214 -9.73 -8.70 22.54
C VAL A 214 -10.91 -7.71 22.64
N GLY A 215 -11.73 -7.89 23.66
CA GLY A 215 -12.96 -7.13 23.87
C GLY A 215 -14.14 -7.56 23.00
N GLU A 216 -14.05 -8.66 22.24
CA GLU A 216 -15.09 -9.12 21.33
C GLU A 216 -15.36 -10.61 21.49
N ASN A 217 -14.34 -11.46 21.30
CA ASN A 217 -14.52 -12.91 21.22
C ASN A 217 -13.42 -13.74 21.91
N GLU A 218 -12.65 -13.16 22.82
CA GLU A 218 -11.43 -13.78 23.33
C GLU A 218 -11.61 -14.87 24.40
N ASN A 219 -12.77 -14.91 25.07
CA ASN A 219 -13.08 -15.84 26.15
C ASN A 219 -14.59 -15.84 26.49
N ASP A 220 -15.00 -16.73 27.41
CA ASP A 220 -16.39 -16.90 27.86
C ASP A 220 -16.96 -15.70 28.63
N ALA A 221 -16.14 -14.74 29.05
CA ALA A 221 -16.63 -13.50 29.64
C ALA A 221 -17.15 -12.51 28.59
N ARG A 222 -16.99 -12.82 27.29
CA ARG A 222 -17.56 -12.06 26.17
C ARG A 222 -18.81 -12.71 25.62
N LYS A 223 -19.46 -12.03 24.69
CA LYS A 223 -20.62 -12.59 23.97
C LYS A 223 -20.25 -13.82 23.13
N ARG A 224 -18.97 -14.01 22.80
CA ARG A 224 -18.45 -15.04 21.91
C ARG A 224 -17.11 -15.54 22.42
N ASN A 225 -16.78 -16.79 22.10
CA ASN A 225 -15.49 -17.39 22.39
C ASN A 225 -14.93 -18.03 21.12
N ALA A 226 -14.09 -17.29 20.40
CA ALA A 226 -13.45 -17.77 19.18
C ALA A 226 -12.31 -18.75 19.44
N ARG A 227 -11.82 -18.90 20.69
CA ARG A 227 -10.74 -19.84 21.01
C ARG A 227 -11.14 -21.29 20.80
N GLU A 228 -12.43 -21.62 20.88
CA GLU A 228 -12.95 -22.96 20.55
C GLU A 228 -12.88 -23.27 19.05
N PHE A 229 -12.70 -22.23 18.22
CA PHE A 229 -12.76 -22.32 16.77
C PHE A 229 -11.39 -22.18 16.11
N VAL A 230 -10.33 -21.85 16.86
CA VAL A 230 -9.00 -21.59 16.31
C VAL A 230 -8.39 -22.83 15.67
N ILE A 231 -7.61 -22.57 14.62
CA ILE A 231 -6.81 -23.56 13.89
C ILE A 231 -5.36 -23.11 13.87
N THR A 232 -4.47 -24.08 13.72
CA THR A 232 -3.04 -23.82 13.51
C THR A 232 -2.79 -23.18 12.14
N ASP A 233 -1.65 -22.48 11.99
CA ASP A 233 -1.21 -21.96 10.69
C ASP A 233 -1.08 -23.11 9.67
N ALA A 234 -0.65 -24.30 10.08
CA ALA A 234 -0.55 -25.48 9.21
C ALA A 234 -1.92 -25.98 8.72
N GLN A 235 -2.93 -26.05 9.59
CA GLN A 235 -4.29 -26.42 9.18
C GLN A 235 -4.90 -25.41 8.20
N TYR A 236 -4.63 -24.12 8.42
CA TYR A 236 -5.06 -23.07 7.50
C TYR A 236 -4.36 -23.16 6.14
N GLU A 237 -3.04 -23.41 6.13
CA GLU A 237 -2.25 -23.64 4.92
C GLU A 237 -2.71 -24.88 4.15
N ASP A 238 -3.14 -25.94 4.84
CA ASP A 238 -3.71 -27.14 4.22
C ASP A 238 -5.02 -26.83 3.47
N PHE A 239 -5.95 -26.12 4.12
CA PHE A 239 -7.18 -25.64 3.47
C PHE A 239 -6.86 -24.79 2.23
N CYS A 240 -5.93 -23.85 2.33
CA CYS A 240 -5.53 -23.01 1.20
C CYS A 240 -4.88 -23.84 0.07
N SER A 241 -4.02 -24.79 0.42
CA SER A 241 -3.32 -25.65 -0.54
C SER A 241 -4.29 -26.54 -1.32
N ARG A 242 -5.35 -27.05 -0.67
CA ARG A 242 -6.43 -27.81 -1.30
C ARG A 242 -7.16 -26.99 -2.39
N HIS A 243 -7.27 -25.69 -2.19
CA HIS A 243 -8.03 -24.77 -3.04
C HIS A 243 -7.16 -23.87 -3.94
N LYS A 244 -5.83 -24.02 -3.93
CA LYS A 244 -4.87 -23.18 -4.68
C LYS A 244 -5.11 -23.13 -6.20
N HIS A 245 -5.80 -24.13 -6.73
CA HIS A 245 -6.14 -24.22 -8.15
C HIS A 245 -7.22 -23.20 -8.57
N LEU A 246 -7.94 -22.61 -7.61
CA LEU A 246 -8.98 -21.62 -7.83
C LEU A 246 -8.37 -20.22 -7.86
N LYS A 247 -8.22 -19.65 -9.06
CA LYS A 247 -7.57 -18.33 -9.27
C LYS A 247 -8.25 -17.17 -8.54
N CYS A 248 -9.53 -17.29 -8.20
CA CYS A 248 -10.26 -16.29 -7.46
C CYS A 248 -9.95 -16.29 -5.96
N MET A 249 -9.31 -17.34 -5.43
CA MET A 249 -9.02 -17.48 -4.00
C MET A 249 -7.88 -16.55 -3.57
N ILE A 250 -8.10 -15.83 -2.48
CA ILE A 250 -7.14 -14.95 -1.84
C ILE A 250 -7.04 -15.32 -0.36
N PRO A 251 -5.95 -15.97 0.08
CA PRO A 251 -5.71 -16.29 1.48
C PRO A 251 -5.40 -15.04 2.31
N GLU A 252 -6.06 -14.88 3.46
CA GLU A 252 -5.77 -13.88 4.47
C GLU A 252 -5.52 -14.52 5.85
N PRO A 253 -4.27 -14.94 6.16
CA PRO A 253 -3.92 -15.45 7.48
C PRO A 253 -3.99 -14.34 8.55
N ASN A 254 -4.03 -14.72 9.82
CA ASN A 254 -4.13 -13.78 10.95
C ASN A 254 -3.04 -12.69 10.95
N LYS A 255 -1.81 -13.04 10.54
CA LYS A 255 -0.68 -12.11 10.41
C LYS A 255 -0.94 -10.99 9.38
N ALA A 256 -1.72 -11.28 8.33
CA ALA A 256 -2.08 -10.30 7.31
C ALA A 256 -3.29 -9.45 7.74
N MET A 257 -4.32 -10.05 8.35
CA MET A 257 -5.54 -9.32 8.74
C MET A 257 -5.31 -8.24 9.81
N LYS A 258 -4.43 -8.51 10.78
CA LYS A 258 -4.16 -7.57 11.89
C LYS A 258 -3.59 -6.22 11.42
N SER A 259 -2.87 -6.17 10.30
CA SER A 259 -2.24 -4.94 9.79
C SER A 259 -2.96 -4.29 8.60
N SER A 260 -3.92 -4.96 7.96
CA SER A 260 -4.37 -4.59 6.60
C SER A 260 -5.67 -3.80 6.48
N TYR A 261 -6.32 -3.42 7.59
CA TYR A 261 -7.66 -2.83 7.56
C TYR A 261 -7.80 -1.66 8.52
N LEU A 262 -8.30 -0.53 8.02
CA LEU A 262 -8.79 0.55 8.86
C LEU A 262 -10.27 0.29 9.17
N LEU A 263 -10.58 0.07 10.44
CA LEU A 263 -11.92 -0.29 10.92
C LEU A 263 -12.52 0.89 11.66
N VAL A 264 -13.78 1.21 11.34
CA VAL A 264 -14.54 2.30 11.93
C VAL A 264 -15.85 1.73 12.49
N ASP A 265 -16.12 1.95 13.77
CA ASP A 265 -17.27 1.37 14.47
C ASP A 265 -18.58 2.17 14.29
N GLU A 266 -19.65 1.75 14.98
CA GLU A 266 -20.99 2.31 14.87
C GLU A 266 -21.10 3.78 15.35
N TYR A 267 -20.13 4.23 16.15
CA TYR A 267 -19.96 5.62 16.58
C TYR A 267 -18.95 6.36 15.72
N MET A 268 -18.55 5.77 14.59
CA MET A 268 -17.52 6.27 13.69
C MET A 268 -16.14 6.45 14.35
N ARG A 269 -15.80 5.62 15.34
CA ARG A 269 -14.49 5.60 16.00
C ARG A 269 -13.59 4.57 15.32
N PHE A 270 -12.30 4.86 15.21
CA PHE A 270 -11.36 3.84 14.76
C PHE A 270 -11.20 2.74 15.81
N LEU A 271 -11.19 1.49 15.36
CA LEU A 271 -10.93 0.33 16.21
C LEU A 271 -9.45 -0.05 16.11
N ASP A 272 -8.76 -0.10 17.26
CA ASP A 272 -7.44 -0.71 17.37
C ASP A 272 -7.59 -2.25 17.42
N LYS A 273 -6.63 -2.94 16.81
CA LYS A 273 -6.53 -4.40 16.71
C LYS A 273 -5.40 -4.97 17.59
N GLY A 274 -4.65 -4.12 18.29
CA GLY A 274 -3.52 -4.51 19.14
C GLY A 274 -3.91 -5.21 20.44
N ASP A 275 -2.90 -5.71 21.16
CA ASP A 275 -3.03 -6.44 22.43
C ASP A 275 -3.33 -5.53 23.65
N GLY A 276 -3.85 -4.32 23.42
CA GLY A 276 -4.12 -3.33 24.48
C GLY A 276 -5.58 -3.30 24.94
N ASP A 277 -5.80 -3.00 26.21
CA ASP A 277 -7.12 -2.86 26.87
C ASP A 277 -7.93 -1.61 26.42
N GLU A 278 -7.40 -0.83 25.50
CA GLU A 278 -7.86 0.54 25.26
C GLU A 278 -8.79 0.67 24.05
N LYS A 279 -10.04 0.23 24.21
CA LYS A 279 -11.14 0.71 23.34
C LYS A 279 -11.52 2.14 23.73
N TYR A 280 -10.87 3.14 23.13
CA TYR A 280 -11.12 4.53 23.48
C TYR A 280 -12.41 5.15 22.90
N ARG A 281 -12.88 6.16 23.65
CA ARG A 281 -14.27 6.66 23.73
C ARG A 281 -14.49 8.06 23.14
N ILE A 282 -13.85 8.43 22.03
CA ILE A 282 -14.08 9.78 21.45
C ILE A 282 -14.51 9.69 19.97
N PRO A 283 -15.68 10.26 19.61
CA PRO A 283 -16.10 10.38 18.22
C PRO A 283 -15.05 11.13 17.38
N SER A 284 -14.69 10.55 16.24
CA SER A 284 -13.55 10.97 15.43
C SER A 284 -13.68 12.38 14.83
N TRP A 285 -14.91 12.88 14.63
CA TRP A 285 -15.16 14.24 14.13
C TRP A 285 -14.93 15.35 15.17
N LYS A 286 -14.90 15.04 16.48
CA LYS A 286 -14.65 16.07 17.52
C LYS A 286 -13.18 16.47 17.66
N LEU A 287 -12.23 15.67 17.16
CA LEU A 287 -10.79 15.95 17.23
C LEU A 287 -10.15 16.27 15.87
N GLY A 288 -10.89 16.14 14.77
CA GLY A 288 -10.35 16.17 13.41
C GLY A 288 -9.63 14.86 13.07
N TYR A 289 -10.05 14.19 11.99
CA TYR A 289 -9.58 12.85 11.63
C TYR A 289 -8.05 12.75 11.47
N ARG A 290 -7.39 13.81 10.99
CA ARG A 290 -5.94 13.87 10.83
C ARG A 290 -5.17 13.70 12.15
N ARG A 291 -5.70 14.23 13.27
CA ARG A 291 -5.10 14.06 14.61
C ARG A 291 -5.40 12.70 15.24
N LEU A 292 -6.48 12.03 14.84
CA LEU A 292 -6.76 10.67 15.29
C LEU A 292 -5.89 9.66 14.55
N LEU A 293 -5.79 9.80 13.23
CA LEU A 293 -5.00 8.91 12.38
C LEU A 293 -3.53 8.85 12.82
N SER A 294 -2.95 9.97 13.22
CA SER A 294 -1.58 9.98 13.73
C SER A 294 -1.40 9.28 15.08
N ARG A 295 -2.40 9.33 15.97
CA ARG A 295 -2.42 8.59 17.25
C ARG A 295 -2.60 7.08 17.08
N PHE A 296 -3.32 6.62 16.06
CA PHE A 296 -3.46 5.19 15.74
C PHE A 296 -2.25 4.62 14.98
N GLY A 297 -1.31 5.47 14.55
CA GLY A 297 -0.09 5.09 13.81
C GLY A 297 1.00 4.38 14.62
N GLY A 298 0.72 3.99 15.87
CA GLY A 298 1.67 3.34 16.78
C GLY A 298 2.11 1.92 16.36
N THR A 299 1.50 1.31 15.36
CA THR A 299 1.98 0.05 14.78
C THR A 299 2.50 0.24 13.36
N ARG A 300 3.82 0.11 13.23
CA ARG A 300 4.60 0.23 12.01
C ARG A 300 4.06 -0.66 10.87
N LYS A 301 4.27 -0.15 9.65
CA LYS A 301 4.15 -0.77 8.31
C LYS A 301 2.74 -0.88 7.71
N ASN A 302 2.24 0.23 7.19
CA ASN A 302 1.41 0.22 5.97
C ASN A 302 2.30 0.01 4.72
N SER A 303 3.07 -1.09 4.68
CA SER A 303 3.80 -1.51 3.48
C SER A 303 3.15 -2.69 2.74
N THR A 304 2.00 -3.19 3.20
CA THR A 304 1.37 -4.41 2.64
C THR A 304 0.01 -4.17 1.98
N ILE A 305 -0.68 -3.05 2.24
CA ILE A 305 -1.98 -2.77 1.59
C ILE A 305 -1.81 -2.35 0.12
N GLU A 306 -0.72 -1.67 -0.24
CA GLU A 306 -0.40 -1.39 -1.65
C GLU A 306 0.12 -2.63 -2.40
N GLU A 307 0.71 -3.61 -1.73
CA GLU A 307 1.14 -4.87 -2.37
C GLU A 307 -0.04 -5.82 -2.64
N TYR A 308 -1.06 -5.83 -1.78
CA TYR A 308 -2.21 -6.72 -1.95
C TYR A 308 -3.23 -6.24 -3.00
N TYR A 309 -3.33 -4.91 -3.22
CA TYR A 309 -4.12 -4.37 -4.33
C TYR A 309 -3.38 -4.32 -5.68
N LYS A 310 -2.09 -4.65 -5.73
CA LYS A 310 -1.33 -4.79 -6.98
C LYS A 310 -1.61 -6.07 -7.77
N PHE A 311 -2.32 -7.06 -7.21
CA PHE A 311 -2.63 -8.32 -7.91
C PHE A 311 -4.01 -8.42 -8.57
N SER A 312 -4.64 -7.29 -8.91
CA SER A 312 -5.88 -7.34 -9.71
C SER A 312 -6.07 -6.11 -10.59
N THR A 313 -5.16 -5.91 -11.54
CA THR A 313 -5.51 -5.33 -12.83
C THR A 313 -4.83 -6.18 -13.92
N PRO A 314 -5.55 -6.60 -14.99
CA PRO A 314 -4.92 -7.25 -16.14
C PRO A 314 -4.15 -6.24 -17.02
N LEU A 315 -3.46 -5.27 -16.40
CA LEU A 315 -2.72 -4.22 -17.11
C LEU A 315 -1.19 -4.37 -17.01
N GLN A 316 -0.66 -5.01 -15.96
CA GLN A 316 0.78 -5.28 -15.86
C GLN A 316 1.22 -6.53 -16.63
N LEU A 317 0.33 -7.50 -16.87
CA LEU A 317 0.64 -8.61 -17.78
C LEU A 317 0.60 -8.18 -19.26
N LYS A 318 -0.13 -7.12 -19.63
CA LYS A 318 -0.13 -6.65 -21.03
C LYS A 318 1.20 -6.00 -21.45
N LEU A 319 1.91 -5.33 -20.55
CA LEU A 319 3.23 -4.75 -20.87
C LEU A 319 4.34 -5.83 -20.96
N LEU A 320 4.33 -6.84 -20.09
CA LEU A 320 5.27 -7.95 -20.19
C LEU A 320 4.99 -8.89 -21.38
N THR A 321 3.73 -8.97 -21.85
CA THR A 321 3.40 -9.74 -23.06
C THR A 321 3.60 -8.92 -24.35
N GLN A 322 3.58 -7.58 -24.28
CA GLN A 322 3.87 -6.71 -25.44
C GLN A 322 5.38 -6.48 -25.69
N MET A 323 6.24 -6.72 -24.70
CA MET A 323 7.71 -6.74 -24.93
C MET A 323 8.19 -8.01 -25.65
N CYS A 324 7.30 -8.97 -25.93
CA CYS A 324 7.58 -10.15 -26.74
C CYS A 324 7.00 -10.08 -28.16
N LEU A 325 6.49 -8.92 -28.60
CA LEU A 325 6.03 -8.73 -29.98
C LEU A 325 7.14 -8.08 -30.83
N SER A 326 7.30 -8.60 -32.04
CA SER A 326 8.28 -8.14 -33.02
C SER A 326 8.15 -6.64 -33.34
N PRO A 327 9.23 -5.95 -33.77
CA PRO A 327 9.27 -4.48 -33.92
C PRO A 327 8.33 -3.84 -34.96
N SER A 328 7.37 -4.57 -35.52
CA SER A 328 6.58 -4.16 -36.69
C SER A 328 5.13 -3.73 -36.42
N GLN A 329 4.67 -3.63 -35.16
CA GLN A 329 3.24 -3.38 -34.86
C GLN A 329 2.89 -2.26 -33.85
N ILE A 330 3.77 -1.29 -33.58
CA ILE A 330 3.40 -0.15 -32.73
C ILE A 330 2.99 1.03 -33.63
N SER A 331 1.68 1.28 -33.75
CA SER A 331 1.15 2.53 -34.33
C SER A 331 1.17 3.67 -33.30
N SER A 332 1.42 4.88 -33.78
CA SER A 332 1.79 6.08 -33.01
C SER A 332 0.64 6.76 -32.24
N SER A 333 -0.42 6.05 -31.83
CA SER A 333 -1.65 6.69 -31.32
C SER A 333 -2.15 6.19 -29.96
N ALA A 334 -1.32 5.54 -29.15
CA ALA A 334 -1.74 4.96 -27.86
C ALA A 334 -0.92 5.40 -26.63
N ILE A 335 -0.41 6.64 -26.61
CA ILE A 335 0.26 7.21 -25.43
C ILE A 335 -0.54 8.42 -24.92
N THR A 336 -1.38 8.18 -23.91
CA THR A 336 -2.01 9.21 -23.05
C THR A 336 -2.02 8.72 -21.58
N PRO A 337 -2.30 9.57 -20.59
CA PRO A 337 -1.37 10.38 -19.80
C PRO A 337 -1.01 9.70 -18.45
N LEU A 338 -0.58 8.43 -18.45
CA LEU A 338 -0.17 7.74 -17.21
C LEU A 338 1.34 7.77 -16.92
N ALA A 339 2.16 8.14 -17.92
CA ALA A 339 3.61 8.31 -17.78
C ALA A 339 4.00 9.60 -17.04
N ALA A 340 3.13 10.61 -17.08
CA ALA A 340 3.30 11.90 -16.41
C ALA A 340 3.45 11.74 -14.88
N ASN A 341 2.73 10.78 -14.26
CA ASN A 341 2.67 10.69 -12.80
C ASN A 341 3.89 10.02 -12.12
N HIS A 342 4.78 9.37 -12.88
CA HIS A 342 5.93 8.67 -12.28
C HIS A 342 7.25 9.44 -12.38
N GLY A 343 7.46 10.31 -13.38
CA GLY A 343 8.67 11.16 -13.53
C GLY A 343 8.98 12.04 -12.31
N LEU A 344 8.00 12.11 -11.43
CA LEU A 344 7.91 13.03 -10.32
C LEU A 344 8.56 12.47 -9.05
N TYR A 345 8.74 11.15 -8.90
CA TYR A 345 9.34 10.57 -7.69
C TYR A 345 10.84 10.84 -7.53
N PHE A 346 11.55 11.18 -8.61
CA PHE A 346 12.98 11.47 -8.50
C PHE A 346 13.21 12.76 -7.70
N LEU A 347 12.33 13.75 -7.76
CA LEU A 347 12.56 15.08 -7.18
C LEU A 347 11.40 15.60 -6.29
N ARG A 348 10.27 14.87 -6.15
CA ARG A 348 9.06 15.41 -5.49
C ARG A 348 8.99 15.44 -3.96
N ARG A 349 9.89 14.82 -3.20
CA ARG A 349 9.84 14.84 -1.73
C ARG A 349 11.23 14.85 -1.13
N ASP A 350 11.31 15.21 0.15
CA ASP A 350 12.53 15.35 0.97
C ASP A 350 13.47 14.13 0.98
N HIS A 351 13.11 13.02 0.30
CA HIS A 351 13.94 11.85 0.00
C HIS A 351 13.94 11.55 -1.52
N CYS A 352 14.75 12.30 -2.27
CA CYS A 352 15.04 12.07 -3.69
C CYS A 352 15.80 10.74 -3.87
N GLY A 353 15.21 9.76 -4.55
CA GLY A 353 15.85 8.44 -4.79
C GLY A 353 17.21 8.55 -5.49
N GLY A 354 17.42 9.59 -6.31
CA GLY A 354 18.71 9.95 -6.91
C GLY A 354 19.74 10.46 -5.92
N ARG A 355 19.36 11.41 -5.06
CA ARG A 355 20.24 11.92 -4.00
C ARG A 355 20.64 10.79 -3.05
N SER A 356 19.70 9.93 -2.69
CA SER A 356 19.94 8.81 -1.79
C SER A 356 20.92 7.78 -2.37
N ILE A 357 20.81 7.42 -3.64
CA ILE A 357 21.74 6.46 -4.24
C ILE A 357 23.13 7.06 -4.45
N ILE A 358 23.23 8.33 -4.86
CA ILE A 358 24.51 9.02 -5.04
C ILE A 358 25.22 9.26 -3.70
N ARG A 359 24.48 9.58 -2.63
CA ARG A 359 25.04 9.65 -1.27
C ARG A 359 25.56 8.29 -0.80
N SER A 360 24.85 7.20 -1.13
CA SER A 360 25.31 5.84 -0.82
C SER A 360 26.59 5.49 -1.59
N LEU A 361 26.71 5.94 -2.84
CA LEU A 361 27.93 5.81 -3.63
C LEU A 361 29.11 6.54 -2.98
N SER A 362 28.92 7.76 -2.47
CA SER A 362 29.95 8.50 -1.72
C SER A 362 30.42 7.74 -0.48
N ASN A 363 29.48 7.18 0.29
CA ASN A 363 29.78 6.41 1.50
C ASN A 363 30.62 5.16 1.22
N ILE A 364 30.25 4.37 0.22
CA ILE A 364 31.01 3.14 -0.10
C ILE A 364 32.42 3.46 -0.62
N LEU A 365 32.62 4.59 -1.30
CA LEU A 365 33.94 5.07 -1.71
C LEU A 365 34.79 5.50 -0.51
N HIS A 366 34.21 6.21 0.46
CA HIS A 366 34.91 6.56 1.71
C HIS A 366 35.41 5.32 2.45
N GLN A 367 34.59 4.26 2.50
CA GLN A 367 34.99 2.98 3.12
C GLN A 367 36.11 2.26 2.36
N ALA A 368 36.20 2.48 1.04
CA ALA A 368 37.24 1.90 0.18
C ALA A 368 38.56 2.66 0.27
N GLU A 369 38.52 3.99 0.34
CA GLU A 369 39.70 4.85 0.44
C GLU A 369 40.50 4.61 1.72
N GLN A 370 39.83 4.18 2.79
CA GLN A 370 40.45 3.82 4.07
C GLN A 370 41.21 2.47 4.04
N ARG A 371 41.21 1.74 2.91
CA ARG A 371 41.84 0.42 2.83
C ARG A 371 43.29 0.50 2.36
N PRO A 372 44.18 -0.39 2.85
CA PRO A 372 45.59 -0.41 2.43
C PRO A 372 45.78 -0.57 0.92
N ASN A 373 44.81 -1.17 0.22
CA ASN A 373 44.83 -1.40 -1.23
C ASN A 373 44.00 -0.36 -2.03
N ALA A 374 43.62 0.77 -1.43
CA ALA A 374 42.70 1.76 -2.03
C ALA A 374 43.06 2.16 -3.46
N SER A 375 44.34 2.45 -3.75
CA SER A 375 44.80 2.83 -5.09
C SER A 375 44.51 1.77 -6.15
N THR A 376 44.61 0.49 -5.79
CA THR A 376 44.33 -0.63 -6.70
C THR A 376 42.83 -0.84 -6.96
N LEU A 377 41.96 -0.38 -6.04
CA LEU A 377 40.51 -0.51 -6.18
C LEU A 377 39.93 0.37 -7.29
N LEU A 378 40.60 1.48 -7.64
CA LEU A 378 40.14 2.41 -8.68
C LEU A 378 40.05 1.76 -10.07
N GLU A 379 40.94 0.81 -10.37
CA GLU A 379 40.94 0.05 -11.62
C GLU A 379 40.33 -1.36 -11.49
N ALA A 380 39.84 -1.72 -10.30
CA ALA A 380 39.26 -3.04 -10.05
C ALA A 380 37.94 -3.24 -10.81
N ARG A 381 37.68 -4.50 -11.20
CA ARG A 381 36.54 -4.92 -12.02
C ARG A 381 35.91 -6.21 -11.47
N LEU A 382 34.61 -6.39 -11.72
CA LEU A 382 33.94 -7.67 -11.44
C LEU A 382 34.40 -8.76 -12.41
N HIS A 383 34.51 -8.42 -13.69
CA HIS A 383 34.96 -9.29 -14.77
C HIS A 383 35.86 -8.49 -15.73
N GLU A 384 36.72 -9.16 -16.50
CA GLU A 384 37.76 -8.52 -17.33
C GLU A 384 37.20 -7.56 -18.38
N ASP A 385 36.04 -7.86 -18.95
CA ASP A 385 35.34 -7.04 -19.96
C ASP A 385 34.42 -5.96 -19.36
N MET A 386 34.27 -5.92 -18.04
CA MET A 386 33.42 -4.93 -17.36
C MET A 386 34.19 -3.65 -17.06
N TYR A 387 33.47 -2.53 -17.01
CA TYR A 387 34.00 -1.23 -16.58
C TYR A 387 34.59 -1.26 -15.16
N ALA A 388 35.70 -0.54 -14.96
CA ALA A 388 36.36 -0.36 -13.67
C ALA A 388 35.53 0.48 -12.69
N LEU A 389 35.89 0.45 -11.40
CA LEU A 389 35.21 1.23 -10.35
C LEU A 389 35.00 2.70 -10.73
N THR A 390 36.06 3.36 -11.21
CA THR A 390 36.05 4.76 -11.64
C THR A 390 35.08 5.03 -12.80
N ASP A 391 34.94 4.08 -13.72
CA ASP A 391 33.94 4.15 -14.78
C ASP A 391 32.51 3.97 -14.26
N GLN A 392 32.30 3.10 -13.27
CA GLN A 392 30.98 2.96 -12.61
C GLN A 392 30.55 4.30 -11.96
N VAL A 393 31.48 4.96 -11.25
CA VAL A 393 31.22 6.27 -10.63
C VAL A 393 30.93 7.34 -11.69
N ARG A 394 31.75 7.38 -12.75
CA ARG A 394 31.57 8.32 -13.88
C ARG A 394 30.18 8.18 -14.51
N ILE A 395 29.74 6.96 -14.79
CA ILE A 395 28.46 6.75 -15.48
C ILE A 395 27.28 7.05 -14.54
N ALA A 396 27.34 6.62 -13.28
CA ALA A 396 26.28 6.91 -12.30
C ALA A 396 26.07 8.41 -12.06
N THR A 397 27.18 9.17 -11.94
CA THR A 397 27.14 10.62 -11.78
C THR A 397 26.66 11.31 -13.05
N GLN A 398 27.11 10.90 -14.24
CA GLN A 398 26.66 11.49 -15.50
C GLN A 398 25.16 11.30 -15.75
N PHE A 399 24.60 10.12 -15.51
CA PHE A 399 23.15 9.92 -15.68
C PHE A 399 22.34 10.73 -14.67
N SER A 400 22.85 10.89 -13.45
CA SER A 400 22.19 11.71 -12.43
C SER A 400 22.19 13.19 -12.83
N GLU A 401 23.30 13.69 -13.38
CA GLU A 401 23.40 15.04 -13.93
C GLU A 401 22.47 15.25 -15.13
N ASN A 402 22.44 14.30 -16.07
CA ASN A 402 21.59 14.38 -17.26
C ASN A 402 20.09 14.43 -16.90
N ILE A 403 19.65 13.68 -15.87
CA ILE A 403 18.26 13.77 -15.40
C ILE A 403 17.95 15.17 -14.89
N VAL A 404 18.78 15.71 -13.99
CA VAL A 404 18.54 17.03 -13.40
C VAL A 404 18.57 18.10 -14.48
N ALA A 405 19.56 18.05 -15.37
CA ALA A 405 19.71 19.00 -16.46
C ALA A 405 18.46 19.06 -17.35
N ARG A 406 18.02 17.88 -17.81
CA ARG A 406 16.84 17.74 -18.65
C ARG A 406 15.56 18.23 -17.96
N LEU A 407 15.35 17.84 -16.71
CA LEU A 407 14.15 18.22 -15.96
C LEU A 407 14.19 19.68 -15.48
N THR A 408 15.32 20.37 -15.55
CA THR A 408 15.43 21.80 -15.24
C THR A 408 15.63 22.66 -16.48
N GLY A 409 15.52 22.07 -17.69
CA GLY A 409 15.65 22.80 -18.96
C GLY A 409 17.02 23.42 -19.18
N ARG A 410 18.09 22.83 -18.62
CA ARG A 410 19.47 23.31 -18.75
C ARG A 410 20.34 22.28 -19.44
N GLU A 411 21.48 22.74 -19.94
CA GLU A 411 22.53 21.86 -20.43
C GLU A 411 23.19 21.07 -19.28
N PRO A 412 23.54 19.78 -19.48
CA PRO A 412 24.23 18.99 -18.48
C PRO A 412 25.69 19.45 -18.34
N VAL A 413 26.19 19.44 -17.10
CA VAL A 413 27.61 19.60 -16.84
C VAL A 413 28.35 18.43 -17.46
N THR A 414 29.32 18.75 -18.31
CA THR A 414 30.25 17.77 -18.86
C THR A 414 31.48 17.71 -17.98
N PHE A 415 31.74 16.55 -17.40
CA PHE A 415 32.95 16.33 -16.63
C PHE A 415 34.06 15.82 -17.56
N GLU A 416 35.23 16.43 -17.51
CA GLU A 416 36.37 16.02 -18.34
C GLU A 416 36.90 14.64 -17.94
N GLY A 417 37.20 13.81 -18.95
CA GLY A 417 37.90 12.53 -18.78
C GLY A 417 37.21 11.48 -17.89
N LYS A 418 38.00 10.46 -17.52
CA LYS A 418 37.66 9.41 -16.55
C LYS A 418 38.33 9.76 -15.21
N PRO A 419 37.65 9.66 -14.06
CA PRO A 419 38.29 9.91 -12.78
C PRO A 419 39.39 8.87 -12.52
N THR A 420 40.54 9.32 -12.05
CA THR A 420 41.72 8.49 -11.74
C THR A 420 42.06 8.48 -10.25
N THR A 421 41.41 9.33 -9.45
CA THR A 421 41.60 9.44 -8.01
C THR A 421 40.25 9.39 -7.26
N PHE A 422 40.26 9.08 -5.96
CA PHE A 422 39.07 9.20 -5.12
C PHE A 422 38.60 10.66 -5.01
N ALA A 423 39.53 11.62 -4.96
CA ALA A 423 39.22 13.05 -4.96
C ALA A 423 38.37 13.45 -6.18
N GLU A 424 38.76 13.03 -7.39
CA GLU A 424 37.99 13.27 -8.62
C GLU A 424 36.62 12.56 -8.60
N CYS A 425 36.54 11.37 -7.99
CA CYS A 425 35.26 10.69 -7.79
C CYS A 425 34.34 11.51 -6.87
N TYR A 426 34.86 12.03 -5.75
CA TYR A 426 34.07 12.85 -4.82
C TYR A 426 33.67 14.18 -5.43
N GLU A 427 34.56 14.86 -6.17
CA GLU A 427 34.24 16.12 -6.84
C GLU A 427 33.03 15.97 -7.78
N ARG A 428 32.99 14.88 -8.56
CA ARG A 428 31.85 14.54 -9.41
C ARG A 428 30.58 14.31 -8.59
N ILE A 429 30.68 13.50 -7.53
CA ILE A 429 29.53 13.18 -6.67
C ILE A 429 28.98 14.44 -5.99
N GLU A 430 29.83 15.28 -5.41
CA GLU A 430 29.41 16.51 -4.73
C GLU A 430 28.82 17.52 -5.69
N THR A 431 29.38 17.64 -6.91
CA THR A 431 28.79 18.47 -7.97
C THR A 431 27.36 18.02 -8.29
N VAL A 432 27.16 16.72 -8.50
CA VAL A 432 25.83 16.16 -8.81
C VAL A 432 24.88 16.26 -7.62
N LEU A 433 25.33 16.02 -6.39
CA LEU A 433 24.51 16.19 -5.18
C LEU A 433 24.08 17.64 -5.00
N LYS A 434 24.97 18.60 -5.24
CA LYS A 434 24.64 20.03 -5.24
C LYS A 434 23.55 20.34 -6.26
N ARG A 435 23.70 19.88 -7.51
CA ARG A 435 22.67 20.09 -8.56
C ARG A 435 21.35 19.45 -8.24
N LEU A 436 21.38 18.21 -7.74
CA LEU A 436 20.18 17.53 -7.29
C LEU A 436 19.50 18.33 -6.18
N ASN A 437 20.25 18.92 -5.24
CA ASN A 437 19.74 19.72 -4.12
C ASN A 437 19.16 21.08 -4.54
N GLU A 438 19.80 21.76 -5.49
CA GLU A 438 19.39 23.07 -6.01
C GLU A 438 18.21 23.00 -7.00
N ALA A 439 17.87 21.81 -7.50
CA ALA A 439 16.79 21.65 -8.47
C ALA A 439 15.43 22.05 -7.89
N ASP A 440 14.81 23.06 -8.50
CA ASP A 440 13.47 23.51 -8.15
C ASP A 440 12.43 22.44 -8.49
N LYS A 441 11.58 22.13 -7.52
CA LYS A 441 10.60 21.05 -7.63
C LYS A 441 9.52 21.36 -8.67
N ASP A 442 9.09 22.60 -8.79
CA ASP A 442 7.98 22.98 -9.66
C ASP A 442 8.43 23.02 -11.11
N VAL A 443 9.63 23.56 -11.37
CA VAL A 443 10.28 23.50 -12.68
C VAL A 443 10.45 22.06 -13.16
N VAL A 444 10.85 21.15 -12.27
CA VAL A 444 10.98 19.72 -12.58
C VAL A 444 9.64 19.09 -12.94
N ASN A 445 8.57 19.46 -12.23
CA ASN A 445 7.24 18.94 -12.51
C ASN A 445 6.75 19.43 -13.87
N GLU A 446 6.94 20.71 -14.18
CA GLU A 446 6.54 21.33 -15.44
C GLU A 446 7.26 20.70 -16.63
N ASN A 447 8.57 20.41 -16.50
CA ASN A 447 9.36 19.84 -17.58
C ASN A 447 9.23 18.31 -17.71
N SER A 448 8.48 17.65 -16.83
CA SER A 448 8.40 16.17 -16.79
C SER A 448 7.78 15.57 -18.07
N ASP A 449 6.83 16.28 -18.69
CA ASP A 449 6.12 15.82 -19.89
C ASP A 449 6.71 16.40 -21.20
N ILE A 450 7.68 17.33 -21.11
CA ILE A 450 8.32 17.92 -22.29
C ILE A 450 9.15 16.86 -23.02
N LEU A 451 8.87 16.73 -24.32
CA LEU A 451 9.62 15.84 -25.21
C LEU A 451 11.01 16.40 -25.48
N GLY A 452 12.01 15.51 -25.49
CA GLY A 452 13.35 15.83 -25.92
C GLY A 452 14.01 14.67 -26.65
N THR A 453 14.92 15.01 -27.55
CA THR A 453 15.67 14.04 -28.35
C THR A 453 16.63 13.26 -27.46
N THR A 454 16.58 11.93 -27.56
CA THR A 454 17.43 11.02 -26.79
C THR A 454 18.13 10.05 -27.71
N GLN A 455 19.45 9.98 -27.60
CA GLN A 455 20.23 8.99 -28.32
C GLN A 455 20.10 7.62 -27.65
N VAL A 456 19.65 6.61 -28.39
CA VAL A 456 19.46 5.22 -27.92
C VAL A 456 20.42 4.23 -28.59
N GLY A 457 21.42 4.75 -29.30
CA GLY A 457 22.48 3.99 -29.94
C GLY A 457 23.25 4.84 -30.96
N PRO A 458 24.26 4.25 -31.64
CA PRO A 458 25.00 4.94 -32.69
C PRO A 458 24.04 5.43 -33.79
N GLY A 459 23.96 6.74 -34.00
CA GLY A 459 23.13 7.37 -35.03
C GLY A 459 21.61 7.24 -34.87
N LYS A 460 21.10 6.73 -33.73
CA LYS A 460 19.66 6.56 -33.50
C LYS A 460 19.17 7.46 -32.38
N THR A 461 18.21 8.31 -32.70
CA THR A 461 17.52 9.19 -31.75
C THR A 461 16.03 8.85 -31.68
N ILE A 462 15.46 9.04 -30.49
CA ILE A 462 14.01 8.97 -30.26
C ILE A 462 13.58 10.15 -29.41
N GLU A 463 12.36 10.63 -29.66
CA GLU A 463 11.72 11.63 -28.81
C GLU A 463 11.08 10.95 -27.60
N MET A 464 11.35 11.48 -26.42
CA MET A 464 10.73 11.00 -25.19
C MET A 464 10.57 12.11 -24.16
N SER A 465 9.59 11.99 -23.28
CA SER A 465 9.40 12.95 -22.19
C SER A 465 10.54 12.89 -21.18
N GLY A 466 10.77 13.97 -20.43
CA GLY A 466 11.71 13.99 -19.30
C GLY A 466 11.46 12.87 -18.28
N ALA A 467 10.19 12.58 -18.01
CA ALA A 467 9.75 11.47 -17.17
C ALA A 467 10.14 10.10 -17.75
N ALA A 468 9.88 9.86 -19.04
CA ALA A 468 10.23 8.61 -19.69
C ALA A 468 11.75 8.40 -19.74
N TYR A 469 12.51 9.45 -20.02
CA TYR A 469 13.98 9.41 -19.97
C TYR A 469 14.50 9.03 -18.58
N ALA A 470 13.97 9.66 -17.54
CA ALA A 470 14.36 9.38 -16.16
C ALA A 470 14.11 7.91 -15.79
N HIS A 471 12.94 7.37 -16.11
CA HIS A 471 12.54 6.01 -15.69
C HIS A 471 13.08 4.88 -16.55
N SER A 472 13.12 5.06 -17.86
CA SER A 472 13.43 3.97 -18.78
C SER A 472 14.91 3.91 -19.16
N ILE A 473 15.66 4.99 -18.93
CA ILE A 473 17.07 5.06 -19.32
C ILE A 473 17.94 5.40 -18.12
N ALA A 474 17.75 6.55 -17.50
CA ALA A 474 18.75 7.07 -16.59
C ALA A 474 18.74 6.38 -15.21
N LEU A 475 17.57 6.17 -14.59
CA LEU A 475 17.45 5.48 -13.29
C LEU A 475 18.00 4.04 -13.30
N PRO A 476 17.65 3.17 -14.27
CA PRO A 476 18.23 1.84 -14.36
C PRO A 476 19.76 1.86 -14.40
N ASN A 477 20.34 2.79 -15.17
CA ASN A 477 21.79 2.94 -15.24
C ASN A 477 22.39 3.41 -13.90
N ILE A 478 21.81 4.41 -13.24
CA ILE A 478 22.30 4.89 -11.94
C ILE A 478 22.35 3.76 -10.91
N TYR A 479 21.27 2.99 -10.78
CA TYR A 479 21.21 1.86 -9.85
C TYR A 479 22.18 0.74 -10.23
N PHE A 480 22.24 0.38 -11.51
CA PHE A 480 23.13 -0.65 -12.01
C PHE A 480 24.61 -0.32 -11.71
N HIS A 481 25.04 0.90 -12.04
CA HIS A 481 26.43 1.31 -11.82
C HIS A 481 26.75 1.47 -10.33
N SER A 482 25.81 1.93 -9.51
CA SER A 482 26.01 2.07 -8.06
C SER A 482 26.13 0.71 -7.35
N VAL A 483 25.29 -0.27 -7.70
CA VAL A 483 25.40 -1.63 -7.14
C VAL A 483 26.61 -2.38 -7.69
N THR A 484 27.03 -2.10 -8.93
CA THR A 484 28.25 -2.67 -9.50
C THR A 484 29.48 -2.12 -8.79
N ALA A 485 29.55 -0.82 -8.50
CA ALA A 485 30.61 -0.23 -7.67
C ALA A 485 30.68 -0.90 -6.29
N TYR A 486 29.53 -1.09 -5.63
CA TYR A 486 29.45 -1.85 -4.38
C TYR A 486 30.00 -3.28 -4.52
N GLY A 487 29.64 -3.99 -5.59
CA GLY A 487 30.14 -5.33 -5.88
C GLY A 487 31.65 -5.39 -6.09
N ILE A 488 32.21 -4.44 -6.86
CA ILE A 488 33.66 -4.33 -7.09
C ILE A 488 34.40 -4.14 -5.76
N LEU A 489 33.93 -3.20 -4.93
CA LEU A 489 34.55 -2.90 -3.64
C LEU A 489 34.47 -4.09 -2.67
N ARG A 490 33.32 -4.76 -2.61
CA ARG A 490 33.15 -5.94 -1.76
C ARG A 490 34.03 -7.10 -2.22
N LYS A 491 34.18 -7.32 -3.53
CA LYS A 491 35.14 -8.29 -4.10
C LYS A 491 36.59 -7.89 -3.77
N GLY A 492 36.91 -6.60 -3.78
CA GLY A 492 38.22 -6.04 -3.47
C GLY A 492 38.60 -6.04 -1.98
N GLY A 493 37.80 -6.67 -1.11
CA GLY A 493 38.09 -6.83 0.32
C GLY A 493 37.59 -5.69 1.21
N VAL A 494 36.83 -4.73 0.69
CA VAL A 494 36.18 -3.71 1.51
C VAL A 494 35.02 -4.36 2.29
N PRO A 495 34.94 -4.25 3.63
CA PRO A 495 33.94 -4.92 4.47
C PRO A 495 32.57 -4.23 4.41
N LEU A 496 32.02 -4.11 3.19
CA LEU A 496 30.72 -3.50 2.95
C LEU A 496 29.59 -4.49 3.24
N GLY A 497 28.57 -4.05 3.97
CA GLY A 497 27.31 -4.72 4.20
C GLY A 497 26.16 -4.13 3.38
N LYS A 498 24.96 -4.67 3.53
CA LYS A 498 23.76 -4.09 2.93
C LYS A 498 23.52 -2.66 3.43
N LYS A 499 23.80 -2.39 4.71
CA LYS A 499 23.60 -1.08 5.33
C LYS A 499 24.39 0.03 4.63
N ASP A 500 25.62 -0.24 4.19
CA ASP A 500 26.49 0.75 3.53
C ASP A 500 25.96 1.18 2.17
N TYR A 501 25.32 0.27 1.43
CA TYR A 501 24.63 0.57 0.18
C TYR A 501 23.30 1.30 0.38
N TYR A 502 22.64 1.10 1.52
CA TYR A 502 21.36 1.73 1.84
C TYR A 502 21.49 3.04 2.62
N VAL A 503 22.71 3.47 2.98
CA VAL A 503 22.91 4.56 3.94
C VAL A 503 22.26 5.88 3.50
N GLY A 504 22.32 6.22 2.21
CA GLY A 504 21.71 7.43 1.70
C GLY A 504 20.18 7.38 1.63
N PHE A 505 19.59 6.19 1.80
CA PHE A 505 18.14 5.98 1.89
C PHE A 505 17.64 5.98 3.34
N PHE A 506 18.53 5.99 4.35
CA PHE A 506 18.09 6.14 5.73
C PHE A 506 17.67 7.59 6.00
N PRO A 507 16.56 7.80 6.74
CA PRO A 507 16.22 9.11 7.28
C PRO A 507 17.41 9.68 8.07
N GLN A 508 17.79 10.94 7.84
CA GLN A 508 18.93 11.57 8.55
C GLN A 508 18.80 11.50 10.08
N GLN A 509 17.59 11.35 10.62
CA GLN A 509 17.30 11.14 12.04
C GLN A 509 17.79 9.79 12.60
N LEU A 510 18.11 8.81 11.75
CA LEU A 510 18.67 7.50 12.13
C LEU A 510 20.18 7.39 11.86
N ALA A 511 20.78 8.40 11.21
CA ALA A 511 22.22 8.46 10.92
C ALA A 511 23.03 9.19 12.01
N GLY A 512 22.42 9.40 13.18
CA GLY A 512 22.90 10.33 14.20
C GLY A 512 24.30 10.03 14.75
N ASN A 513 24.94 11.08 15.27
CA ASN A 513 26.14 11.06 16.11
C ASN A 513 27.13 9.96 15.74
N GLN A 514 27.88 10.20 14.67
CA GLN A 514 29.22 9.62 14.48
C GLN A 514 30.19 10.72 14.10
#